data_AF-A0A7Y4UL17-F1
#
_entry.id   AF-A0A7Y4UL17-F1
#
_cell.length_a   1.000
_cell.length_b   1.000
_cell.length_c   1.000
_cell.angle_alpha   90.00
_cell.angle_beta   90.00
_cell.angle_gamma   90.00
#
_symmetry.space_group_name_H-M   'P 1'
#
loop_
_entity.id
_entity.type
_entity.pdbx_description
1 polymer ?
#
loop_
_entity_poly.entity_id
_entity_poly.type
_entity_poly.pdbx_seq_one_letter_code
_entity_poly.pdbx_strand_id
1 'polypeptide(L)'
;MNCTRIAQWLPLYASSDLSDAQSVQVRAHLAQCESCATLADEYAAAREWMQGTGAPEFDETFFAELRYGVRQKLAAQSVRAAWWTLRWQPLVVAVALLLLMIFSLRLFQTKGVPPTNIAKRHAPLQQPEAVPTPIPPINELAQTQKPRVPWRKHGRALRIKQEEKDTIVATATEPARVDEVEKVAEPVMSRIEIQTADPNIRIIWLTQNTQRAAAEPLTR
;
A
#
# COMPACT_ATOMS: atom_id res chain seq x y z
N MET A 1 26.56 -4.42 -5.93
CA MET A 1 25.20 -4.75 -5.42
C MET A 1 25.05 -6.25 -5.37
N ASN A 2 24.33 -6.79 -4.40
CA ASN A 2 24.19 -8.25 -4.25
C ASN A 2 23.00 -8.75 -5.09
N CYS A 3 23.18 -9.88 -5.78
CA CYS A 3 22.17 -10.48 -6.66
C CYS A 3 20.85 -10.73 -5.92
N THR A 4 20.89 -11.11 -4.63
CA THR A 4 19.70 -11.32 -3.79
C THR A 4 18.80 -10.09 -3.71
N ARG A 5 19.39 -8.90 -3.64
CA ARG A 5 18.62 -7.64 -3.56
C ARG A 5 18.02 -7.27 -4.91
N ILE A 6 18.77 -7.52 -5.98
CA ILE A 6 18.31 -7.27 -7.35
C ILE A 6 17.18 -8.22 -7.72
N ALA A 7 17.28 -9.50 -7.36
CA ALA A 7 16.21 -10.49 -7.54
C ALA A 7 14.88 -10.06 -6.88
N GLN A 8 14.92 -9.39 -5.71
CA GLN A 8 13.72 -8.82 -5.08
C GLN A 8 13.15 -7.60 -5.82
N TRP A 9 13.97 -6.88 -6.58
CA TRP A 9 13.55 -5.71 -7.35
C TRP A 9 13.14 -6.05 -8.79
N LEU A 10 13.55 -7.20 -9.32
CA LEU A 10 13.23 -7.63 -10.69
C LEU A 10 11.73 -7.64 -10.99
N PRO A 11 10.84 -8.20 -10.15
CA PRO A 11 9.40 -8.14 -10.42
C PRO A 11 8.87 -6.72 -10.54
N LEU A 12 9.33 -5.82 -9.66
CA LEU A 12 8.94 -4.41 -9.65
C LEU A 12 9.57 -3.63 -10.82
N TYR A 13 10.76 -4.02 -11.26
CA TYR A 13 11.40 -3.47 -12.45
C TYR A 13 10.64 -3.89 -13.71
N ALA A 14 10.28 -5.16 -13.81
CA ALA A 14 9.48 -5.70 -14.90
C ALA A 14 8.08 -5.10 -14.95
N SER A 15 7.48 -4.70 -13.82
CA SER A 15 6.19 -3.99 -13.75
C SER A 15 6.29 -2.47 -13.86
N SER A 16 7.50 -1.91 -14.05
CA SER A 16 7.76 -0.45 -14.07
C SER A 16 7.36 0.31 -12.79
N ASP A 17 7.29 -0.37 -11.64
CA ASP A 17 6.93 0.21 -10.34
C ASP A 17 8.15 0.67 -9.52
N LEU A 18 9.36 0.50 -10.05
CA LEU A 18 10.59 0.96 -9.42
C LEU A 18 10.78 2.47 -9.62
N SER A 19 11.29 3.17 -8.60
CA SER A 19 11.71 4.57 -8.77
C SER A 19 12.86 4.69 -9.78
N ASP A 20 12.97 5.83 -10.47
CA ASP A 20 14.00 6.06 -11.50
C ASP A 20 15.43 5.73 -11.02
N ALA A 21 15.76 6.16 -9.80
CA ALA A 21 17.07 5.90 -9.19
C ALA A 21 17.33 4.40 -8.99
N GLN A 22 16.31 3.62 -8.62
CA GLN A 22 16.43 2.18 -8.48
C GLN A 22 16.49 1.50 -9.85
N SER A 23 15.71 1.96 -10.83
CA SER A 23 15.71 1.43 -12.20
C SER A 23 17.08 1.58 -12.87
N VAL A 24 17.78 2.69 -12.61
CA VAL A 24 19.18 2.88 -13.06
C VAL A 24 20.11 1.86 -12.39
N GLN A 25 19.96 1.62 -11.09
CA GLN A 25 20.78 0.64 -10.37
C GLN A 25 20.55 -0.80 -10.85
N VAL A 26 19.30 -1.19 -11.10
CA VAL A 26 18.97 -2.51 -11.66
C VAL A 26 19.60 -2.65 -13.05
N ARG A 27 19.38 -1.69 -13.96
CA ARG A 27 20.00 -1.72 -15.30
C ARG A 27 21.52 -1.85 -15.26
N ALA A 28 22.18 -1.09 -14.38
CA ALA A 28 23.63 -1.18 -14.21
C ALA A 28 24.08 -2.58 -13.75
N HIS A 29 23.29 -3.25 -12.91
CA HIS A 29 23.58 -4.62 -12.47
C HIS A 29 23.28 -5.67 -13.55
N LEU A 30 22.17 -5.54 -14.27
CA LEU A 30 21.82 -6.44 -15.38
C LEU A 30 22.91 -6.43 -16.46
N ALA A 31 23.54 -5.29 -16.71
CA ALA A 31 24.67 -5.18 -17.64
C ALA A 31 25.92 -5.94 -17.18
N GLN A 32 26.02 -6.30 -15.90
CA GLN A 32 27.21 -6.94 -15.29
C GLN A 32 26.96 -8.38 -14.85
N CYS A 33 25.70 -8.82 -14.76
CA CYS A 33 25.32 -10.10 -14.18
C CYS A 33 24.33 -10.82 -15.08
N GLU A 34 24.83 -11.80 -15.85
CA GLU A 34 24.06 -12.59 -16.81
C GLU A 34 22.89 -13.33 -16.15
N SER A 35 23.08 -13.94 -14.98
CA SER A 35 22.00 -14.67 -14.28
C SER A 35 20.83 -13.77 -13.88
N CYS A 36 21.10 -12.52 -13.49
CA CYS A 36 20.05 -11.54 -13.21
C CYS A 36 19.41 -11.03 -14.50
N ALA A 37 20.14 -10.94 -15.62
CA ALA A 37 19.59 -10.60 -16.93
C ALA A 37 18.60 -11.66 -17.41
N THR A 38 18.97 -12.94 -17.37
CA THR A 38 18.07 -14.06 -17.71
C THR A 38 16.80 -14.05 -16.87
N LEU A 39 16.92 -13.87 -15.55
CA LEU A 39 15.77 -13.80 -14.67
C LEU A 39 14.86 -12.59 -14.99
N ALA A 40 15.44 -11.46 -15.42
CA ALA A 40 14.66 -10.29 -15.82
C ALA A 40 13.88 -10.56 -17.11
N ASP A 41 14.48 -11.27 -18.07
CA ASP A 41 13.82 -11.67 -19.32
C ASP A 41 12.66 -12.65 -19.06
N GLU A 42 12.82 -13.59 -18.12
CA GLU A 42 11.75 -14.49 -17.68
C GLU A 42 10.54 -13.72 -17.12
N TYR A 43 10.78 -12.70 -16.29
CA TYR A 43 9.70 -11.84 -15.79
C TYR A 43 9.04 -11.01 -16.90
N ALA A 44 9.82 -10.54 -17.87
CA ALA A 44 9.29 -9.81 -19.02
C ALA A 44 8.38 -10.70 -19.88
N ALA A 45 8.81 -11.92 -20.18
CA ALA A 45 8.01 -12.91 -20.91
C ALA A 45 6.72 -13.29 -20.16
N ALA A 46 6.80 -13.48 -18.83
CA ALA A 46 5.61 -13.74 -18.01
C ALA A 46 4.62 -12.56 -18.03
N ARG A 47 5.13 -11.31 -18.02
CA ARG A 47 4.29 -10.11 -18.15
C ARG A 47 3.63 -10.04 -19.52
N GLU A 48 4.37 -10.29 -20.59
CA GLU A 48 3.83 -10.30 -21.94
C GLU A 48 2.73 -11.35 -22.08
N TRP A 49 2.92 -12.56 -21.52
CA TRP A 49 1.89 -13.60 -21.50
C TRP A 49 0.61 -13.14 -20.79
N MET A 50 0.71 -12.45 -19.65
CA MET A 50 -0.44 -11.90 -18.93
C MET A 50 -1.11 -10.72 -19.67
N GLN A 51 -0.36 -9.98 -20.47
CA GLN A 51 -0.89 -8.86 -21.27
C GLN A 51 -1.48 -9.34 -22.61
N GLY A 52 -1.03 -10.49 -23.11
CA GLY A 52 -1.51 -11.10 -24.35
C GLY A 52 -2.93 -11.64 -24.26
N THR A 53 -3.43 -11.94 -23.06
CA THR A 53 -4.86 -12.09 -22.84
C THR A 53 -5.49 -10.71 -22.92
N GLY A 54 -6.05 -10.36 -24.09
CA GLY A 54 -6.62 -9.04 -24.36
C GLY A 54 -7.48 -8.52 -23.21
N ALA A 55 -7.40 -7.21 -22.96
CA ALA A 55 -8.18 -6.58 -21.90
C ALA A 55 -9.67 -6.92 -22.10
N PRO A 56 -10.36 -7.45 -21.08
CA PRO A 56 -11.79 -7.68 -21.19
C PRO A 56 -12.49 -6.39 -21.57
N GLU A 57 -13.35 -6.45 -22.58
CA GLU A 57 -14.20 -5.32 -22.95
C GLU A 57 -15.24 -5.15 -21.85
N PHE A 58 -15.08 -4.11 -21.05
CA PHE A 58 -16.07 -3.71 -20.04
C PHE A 58 -16.95 -2.62 -20.63
N ASP A 59 -18.26 -2.76 -20.43
CA ASP A 59 -19.22 -1.73 -20.83
C ASP A 59 -19.21 -0.52 -19.87
N GLU A 60 -19.79 0.59 -20.31
CA GLU A 60 -19.88 1.82 -19.51
C GLU A 60 -20.73 1.61 -18.25
N THR A 61 -21.69 0.69 -18.28
CA THR A 61 -22.54 0.35 -17.14
C THR A 61 -21.77 -0.29 -16.01
N PHE A 62 -20.85 -1.21 -16.29
CA PHE A 62 -19.95 -1.79 -15.31
C PHE A 62 -19.10 -0.72 -14.63
N PHE A 63 -18.54 0.22 -15.41
CA PHE A 63 -17.75 1.31 -14.84
C PHE A 63 -18.60 2.28 -14.01
N ALA A 64 -19.84 2.54 -14.42
CA ALA A 64 -20.77 3.36 -13.65
C ALA A 64 -21.08 2.72 -12.29
N GLU A 65 -21.36 1.41 -12.27
CA GLU A 65 -21.60 0.65 -11.05
C GLU A 65 -20.36 0.63 -10.14
N LEU A 66 -19.18 0.37 -10.70
CA LEU A 66 -17.92 0.39 -9.96
C LEU A 66 -17.66 1.78 -9.34
N ARG A 67 -17.82 2.85 -10.12
CA ARG A 67 -17.67 4.23 -9.63
C ARG A 67 -18.67 4.56 -8.53
N TYR A 68 -19.90 4.08 -8.65
CA TYR A 68 -20.93 4.27 -7.62
C TYR A 68 -20.57 3.53 -6.33
N GLY A 69 -20.19 2.25 -6.41
CA GLY A 69 -19.78 1.44 -5.26
C GLY A 69 -18.55 1.99 -4.53
N VAL A 70 -17.54 2.45 -5.27
CA VAL A 70 -16.34 3.09 -4.68
C VAL A 70 -16.70 4.38 -3.96
N ARG A 71 -17.54 5.24 -4.57
CA ARG A 71 -18.00 6.48 -3.92
C ARG A 71 -18.81 6.20 -2.66
N GLN A 72 -19.67 5.19 -2.67
CA GLN A 72 -20.44 4.80 -1.51
C GLN A 72 -19.55 4.29 -0.36
N LYS A 73 -18.53 3.46 -0.66
CA LYS A 73 -17.57 2.98 0.34
C LYS A 73 -16.71 4.11 0.92
N LEU A 74 -16.24 5.03 0.08
CA LEU A 74 -15.48 6.20 0.52
C LEU A 74 -16.34 7.13 1.39
N ALA A 75 -17.59 7.37 0.99
CA ALA A 75 -18.53 8.14 1.79
C ALA A 75 -18.72 7.48 3.17
N ALA A 76 -19.01 6.18 3.22
CA ALA A 76 -19.17 5.45 4.48
C ALA A 76 -17.90 5.46 5.37
N GLN A 77 -16.71 5.35 4.78
CA GLN A 77 -15.45 5.44 5.52
C GLN A 77 -15.16 6.85 6.04
N SER A 78 -15.46 7.89 5.25
CA SER A 78 -15.25 9.28 5.66
C SER A 78 -16.08 9.67 6.88
N VAL A 79 -17.32 9.16 7.00
CA VAL A 79 -18.15 9.38 8.20
C VAL A 79 -17.53 8.73 9.44
N ARG A 80 -16.91 7.54 9.27
CA ARG A 80 -16.16 6.84 10.33
C ARG A 80 -14.76 7.41 10.61
N ALA A 81 -14.22 8.29 9.78
CA ALA A 81 -13.02 9.07 10.14
C ALA A 81 -13.43 10.39 10.82
N ALA A 82 -14.53 10.99 10.37
CA ALA A 82 -15.06 12.24 10.91
C ALA A 82 -15.56 12.08 12.35
N TRP A 83 -16.31 11.04 12.70
CA TRP A 83 -16.78 10.85 14.10
C TRP A 83 -15.63 10.69 15.12
N TRP A 84 -14.49 10.13 14.72
CA TRP A 84 -13.35 9.87 15.59
C TRP A 84 -12.49 11.12 15.75
N THR A 85 -12.30 11.89 14.68
CA THR A 85 -11.62 13.19 14.77
C THR A 85 -12.46 14.24 15.50
N LEU A 86 -13.78 14.24 15.31
CA LEU A 86 -14.69 15.20 15.94
C LEU A 86 -14.82 15.01 17.47
N ARG A 87 -14.72 13.78 17.99
CA ARG A 87 -14.72 13.54 19.45
C ARG A 87 -13.43 13.99 20.16
N TRP A 88 -12.29 14.02 19.46
CA TRP A 88 -11.00 14.38 20.05
C TRP A 88 -10.57 15.81 19.73
N GLN A 89 -11.16 16.45 18.72
CA GLN A 89 -10.94 17.87 18.40
C GLN A 89 -11.07 18.82 19.60
N PRO A 90 -12.12 18.76 20.45
CA PRO A 90 -12.20 19.68 21.58
C PRO A 90 -11.04 19.48 22.57
N LEU A 91 -10.55 18.25 22.72
CA LEU A 91 -9.42 17.94 23.61
C LEU A 91 -8.10 18.48 23.02
N VAL A 92 -7.88 18.31 21.72
CA VAL A 92 -6.68 18.85 21.04
C VAL A 92 -6.67 20.38 21.08
N VAL A 93 -7.82 21.04 20.83
CA VAL A 93 -7.95 22.50 20.92
C VAL A 93 -7.72 22.98 22.36
N ALA A 94 -8.30 22.31 23.36
CA ALA A 94 -8.09 22.65 24.76
C ALA A 94 -6.61 22.52 25.17
N VAL A 95 -5.93 21.45 24.75
CA VAL A 95 -4.49 21.25 25.02
C VAL A 95 -3.64 22.31 24.31
N ALA A 96 -3.95 22.65 23.06
CA ALA A 96 -3.24 23.70 22.33
C ALA A 96 -3.40 25.07 23.00
N LEU A 97 -4.60 25.42 23.45
CA LEU A 97 -4.87 26.65 24.21
C LEU A 97 -4.15 26.66 25.55
N LEU A 98 -4.12 25.53 26.27
CA LEU A 98 -3.39 25.39 27.53
C LEU A 98 -1.87 25.58 27.32
N LEU A 99 -1.30 24.97 26.29
CA LEU A 99 0.12 25.13 25.95
C LEU A 99 0.44 26.58 25.56
N LEU A 100 -0.43 27.25 24.80
CA LEU A 100 -0.29 28.68 24.48
C LEU A 100 -0.34 29.56 25.73
N MET A 101 -1.23 29.25 26.67
CA MET A 101 -1.35 29.98 27.94
C MET A 101 -0.11 29.78 28.82
N ILE A 102 0.42 28.55 28.90
CA ILE A 102 1.67 28.27 29.65
C ILE A 102 2.85 28.99 28.98
N PHE A 103 2.91 28.97 27.65
CA PHE A 103 3.97 29.63 26.90
C PHE A 103 3.94 31.16 27.06
N SER A 104 2.75 31.77 27.03
CA SER A 104 2.61 33.20 27.29
C SER A 104 3.00 33.57 28.73
N LEU A 105 2.62 32.74 29.72
CA LEU A 105 3.06 32.91 31.10
C LEU A 105 4.59 32.88 31.24
N ARG A 106 5.24 31.91 30.56
CA ARG A 106 6.70 31.78 30.56
C ARG A 106 7.38 33.00 29.95
N LEU A 107 6.86 33.53 28.84
CA LEU A 107 7.37 34.76 28.22
C LEU A 107 7.16 36.00 29.08
N PHE A 108 6.08 36.05 29.87
CA PHE A 108 5.82 37.17 30.78
C PHE A 108 6.78 37.17 31.97
N GLN A 109 7.11 35.98 32.50
CA GLN A 109 8.08 35.84 33.59
C GLN A 109 9.51 36.19 33.16
N THR A 110 9.89 35.92 31.90
CA THR A 110 11.23 36.26 31.40
C THR A 110 11.38 37.73 31.05
N LYS A 111 10.28 38.43 30.75
CA LYS A 111 10.24 39.89 30.56
C LYS A 111 9.89 40.62 31.84
N GLY A 112 10.52 40.25 32.96
CA GLY A 112 10.52 41.08 34.16
C GLY A 112 10.85 42.51 33.76
N VAL A 113 9.86 43.39 33.85
CA VAL A 113 9.94 44.80 33.48
C VAL A 113 11.17 45.36 34.19
N PRO A 114 12.26 45.73 33.49
CA PRO A 114 13.33 46.43 34.15
C PRO A 114 12.72 47.71 34.74
N PRO A 115 12.94 48.02 36.03
CA PRO A 115 12.41 49.24 36.61
C PRO A 115 12.87 50.39 35.74
N THR A 116 11.89 51.07 35.15
CA THR A 116 12.08 52.28 34.36
C THR A 116 12.66 53.35 35.29
N ASN A 117 13.98 53.38 35.39
CA ASN A 117 14.70 54.54 35.89
C ASN A 117 14.50 55.64 34.85
N ILE A 118 13.51 56.50 35.11
CA ILE A 118 13.28 57.75 34.40
C ILE A 118 14.41 58.70 34.81
N ALA A 119 15.60 58.48 34.24
CA ALA A 119 16.66 59.48 34.23
C ALA A 119 16.36 60.43 33.07
N LYS A 120 15.86 61.62 33.42
CA LYS A 120 15.76 62.77 32.52
C LYS A 120 17.07 62.94 31.74
N ARG A 121 17.02 62.77 30.42
CA ARG A 121 17.91 63.48 29.50
C ARG A 121 17.08 64.10 28.39
N HIS A 122 17.13 65.42 28.36
CA HIS A 122 16.72 66.23 27.23
C HIS A 122 17.66 65.97 26.04
N ALA A 123 17.05 65.80 24.86
CA ALA A 123 17.37 66.29 23.51
C ALA A 123 18.83 66.74 23.19
N PRO A 124 19.36 66.50 21.97
CA PRO A 124 18.67 66.94 20.74
C PRO A 124 18.82 66.08 19.47
N LEU A 125 17.95 66.45 18.52
CA LEU A 125 17.89 66.15 17.09
C LEU A 125 19.25 65.92 16.41
N GLN A 126 19.35 64.83 15.63
CA GLN A 126 20.16 64.79 14.41
C GLN A 126 19.64 63.68 13.46
N GLN A 127 19.13 64.14 12.32
CA GLN A 127 18.91 63.43 11.06
C GLN A 127 20.01 63.97 10.13
N PRO A 128 20.88 63.13 9.55
CA PRO A 128 20.69 62.48 8.24
C PRO A 128 21.32 61.05 8.28
N GLU A 129 21.44 60.19 7.28
CA GLU A 129 21.59 60.31 5.84
C GLU A 129 21.43 58.89 5.24
N ALA A 130 20.93 58.81 4.02
CA ALA A 130 20.75 57.56 3.30
C ALA A 130 22.09 56.95 2.85
N VAL A 131 22.26 55.64 3.06
CA VAL A 131 23.30 54.84 2.38
C VAL A 131 22.63 53.61 1.75
N PRO A 132 22.78 53.38 0.43
CA PRO A 132 22.23 52.21 -0.25
C PRO A 132 23.11 50.98 -0.02
N THR A 133 22.52 49.90 0.49
CA THR A 133 23.17 48.59 0.60
C THR A 133 22.96 47.78 -0.68
N PRO A 134 24.01 47.17 -1.27
CA PRO A 134 23.90 46.36 -2.47
C PRO A 134 23.17 45.05 -2.21
N ILE A 135 22.34 44.69 -3.19
CA ILE A 135 21.52 43.47 -3.27
C ILE A 135 22.45 42.25 -3.39
N PRO A 136 22.37 41.22 -2.52
CA PRO A 136 23.02 39.95 -2.76
C PRO A 136 22.28 39.15 -3.85
N PRO A 137 22.99 38.34 -4.66
CA PRO A 137 22.36 37.53 -5.69
C PRO A 137 21.44 36.47 -5.08
N ILE A 138 20.17 36.51 -5.47
CA ILE A 138 19.19 35.45 -5.22
C ILE A 138 19.56 34.28 -6.12
N ASN A 139 20.29 33.31 -5.57
CA ASN A 139 20.52 32.04 -6.24
C ASN A 139 20.63 30.89 -5.24
N GLU A 140 19.65 30.78 -4.34
CA GLU A 140 19.47 29.56 -3.58
C GLU A 140 18.06 29.51 -3.01
N LEU A 141 17.21 28.65 -3.57
CA LEU A 141 16.24 27.79 -2.87
C LEU A 141 15.16 27.28 -3.84
N ALA A 142 15.37 26.09 -4.38
CA ALA A 142 14.29 25.16 -4.69
C ALA A 142 14.77 23.69 -4.63
N GLN A 143 15.55 23.34 -3.60
CA GLN A 143 15.62 21.94 -3.17
C GLN A 143 14.48 21.68 -2.21
N THR A 144 13.39 21.16 -2.75
CA THR A 144 12.27 20.61 -1.98
C THR A 144 12.74 19.39 -1.20
N GLN A 145 13.17 19.58 0.05
CA GLN A 145 13.37 18.48 0.98
C GLN A 145 12.01 17.87 1.32
N LYS A 146 11.70 16.73 0.69
CA LYS A 146 10.55 15.90 1.06
C LYS A 146 10.71 15.39 2.50
N PRO A 147 9.68 15.47 3.34
CA PRO A 147 9.74 14.98 4.71
C PRO A 147 9.99 13.46 4.71
N ARG A 148 11.09 13.04 5.36
CA ARG A 148 11.38 11.63 5.64
C ARG A 148 10.41 11.14 6.71
N VAL A 149 9.40 10.38 6.28
CA VAL A 149 8.48 9.67 7.18
C VAL A 149 9.26 8.53 7.88
N PRO A 150 9.27 8.45 9.21
CA PRO A 150 9.95 7.37 9.92
C PRO A 150 9.13 6.08 9.80
N TRP A 151 9.67 5.11 9.05
CA TRP A 151 9.14 3.76 8.96
C TRP A 151 9.20 3.09 10.34
N ARG A 152 8.03 2.90 10.97
CA ARG A 152 7.87 2.12 12.21
C ARG A 152 8.14 0.64 11.93
N LYS A 153 9.28 0.15 12.40
CA LYS A 153 9.60 -1.27 12.45
C LYS A 153 8.77 -1.94 13.56
N HIS A 154 7.71 -2.63 13.21
CA HIS A 154 7.06 -3.61 14.09
C HIS A 154 7.28 -5.02 13.54
N GLY A 155 8.49 -5.54 13.72
CA GLY A 155 8.76 -6.96 13.60
C GLY A 155 8.43 -7.63 14.93
N ARG A 156 7.24 -8.24 15.04
CA ARG A 156 6.89 -9.13 16.15
C ARG A 156 6.93 -10.55 15.62
N ALA A 157 8.03 -11.25 15.89
CA ALA A 157 8.19 -12.67 15.62
C ALA A 157 7.17 -13.44 16.48
N LEU A 158 6.15 -14.02 15.84
CA LEU A 158 5.20 -14.90 16.51
C LEU A 158 5.62 -16.35 16.28
N ARG A 159 6.06 -16.94 17.39
CA ARG A 159 6.38 -18.34 17.58
C ARG A 159 5.09 -19.15 17.45
N ILE A 160 4.93 -19.85 16.33
CA ILE A 160 3.79 -20.73 16.09
C ILE A 160 4.02 -22.03 16.85
N LYS A 161 3.13 -22.31 17.81
CA LYS A 161 3.02 -23.60 18.49
C LYS A 161 2.00 -24.41 17.71
N GLN A 162 2.50 -25.39 16.97
CA GLN A 162 1.72 -26.28 16.11
C GLN A 162 1.03 -27.31 17.01
N GLU A 163 -0.31 -27.31 17.02
CA GLU A 163 -1.12 -28.29 17.73
C GLU A 163 -1.85 -29.13 16.68
N GLU A 164 -1.38 -30.36 16.54
CA GLU A 164 -1.83 -31.40 15.62
C GLU A 164 -3.13 -32.00 16.16
N LYS A 165 -4.20 -31.93 15.37
CA LYS A 165 -5.49 -32.52 15.75
C LYS A 165 -6.04 -33.34 14.59
N ASP A 166 -5.80 -34.64 14.69
CA ASP A 166 -6.35 -35.68 13.82
C ASP A 166 -7.88 -35.62 13.81
N THR A 167 -8.45 -35.46 12.61
CA THR A 167 -9.89 -35.60 12.39
C THR A 167 -10.13 -36.83 11.54
N ILE A 168 -10.82 -37.79 12.15
CA ILE A 168 -11.14 -39.12 11.66
C ILE A 168 -12.29 -38.99 10.65
N VAL A 169 -12.08 -39.45 9.41
CA VAL A 169 -13.10 -39.48 8.35
C VAL A 169 -13.95 -40.75 8.51
N ALA A 170 -15.25 -40.57 8.73
CA ALA A 170 -16.23 -41.66 8.75
C ALA A 170 -16.83 -41.86 7.34
N THR A 171 -16.54 -43.03 6.77
CA THR A 171 -17.18 -43.59 5.57
C THR A 171 -18.62 -43.98 5.90
N ALA A 172 -19.60 -43.44 5.18
CA ALA A 172 -20.99 -43.86 5.26
C ALA A 172 -21.48 -44.42 3.93
N THR A 173 -22.03 -45.62 4.04
CA THR A 173 -22.47 -46.57 3.03
C THR A 173 -23.76 -46.15 2.31
N GLU A 174 -23.77 -46.44 1.02
CA GLU A 174 -24.85 -46.36 0.04
C GLU A 174 -26.07 -47.25 0.36
N PRO A 175 -27.28 -46.87 -0.08
CA PRO A 175 -28.10 -47.88 -0.75
C PRO A 175 -28.75 -47.42 -2.06
N ALA A 176 -28.86 -48.39 -2.97
CA ALA A 176 -29.41 -48.34 -4.32
C ALA A 176 -30.91 -47.98 -4.40
N ARG A 177 -31.34 -47.35 -5.52
CA ARG A 177 -32.39 -47.83 -6.47
C ARG A 177 -32.80 -46.77 -7.53
N VAL A 178 -32.58 -47.13 -8.80
CA VAL A 178 -33.33 -46.91 -10.08
C VAL A 178 -34.20 -45.66 -10.27
N ASP A 179 -33.86 -44.83 -11.27
CA ASP A 179 -34.72 -44.50 -12.43
C ASP A 179 -33.90 -43.75 -13.51
N GLU A 180 -34.00 -44.25 -14.74
CA GLU A 180 -33.19 -43.90 -15.91
C GLU A 180 -33.82 -42.70 -16.63
N VAL A 181 -33.34 -41.49 -16.29
CA VAL A 181 -33.56 -40.26 -17.05
C VAL A 181 -32.27 -39.97 -17.77
N GLU A 182 -32.33 -39.80 -19.10
CA GLU A 182 -31.23 -39.40 -19.97
C GLU A 182 -30.65 -38.07 -19.50
N LYS A 183 -29.68 -38.18 -18.59
CA LYS A 183 -29.09 -37.09 -17.85
C LYS A 183 -28.03 -36.47 -18.74
N VAL A 184 -28.34 -35.31 -19.31
CA VAL A 184 -27.36 -34.42 -19.95
C VAL A 184 -26.19 -34.32 -18.99
N ALA A 185 -25.03 -34.86 -19.40
CA ALA A 185 -23.88 -35.02 -18.54
C ALA A 185 -23.37 -33.63 -18.14
N GLU A 186 -23.76 -33.18 -16.95
CA GLU A 186 -23.23 -31.95 -16.38
C GLU A 186 -21.70 -32.06 -16.31
N PRO A 187 -20.96 -31.05 -16.79
CA PRO A 187 -19.51 -31.08 -16.76
C PRO A 187 -19.03 -31.23 -15.32
N VAL A 188 -18.42 -32.37 -15.01
CA VAL A 188 -17.87 -32.66 -13.69
C VAL A 188 -16.65 -31.75 -13.49
N MET A 189 -16.87 -30.67 -12.74
CA MET A 189 -15.84 -29.71 -12.36
C MET A 189 -15.10 -30.23 -11.12
N SER A 190 -13.80 -30.40 -11.22
CA SER A 190 -12.95 -30.72 -10.07
C SER A 190 -12.64 -29.44 -9.29
N ARG A 191 -12.91 -29.45 -7.99
CA ARG A 191 -12.60 -28.34 -7.07
C ARG A 191 -11.35 -28.68 -6.26
N ILE A 192 -10.30 -27.89 -6.42
CA ILE A 192 -9.09 -27.97 -5.60
C ILE A 192 -9.13 -26.78 -4.64
N GLU A 193 -9.08 -27.05 -3.33
CA GLU A 193 -9.11 -26.04 -2.28
C GLU A 193 -7.80 -26.04 -1.49
N ILE A 194 -7.11 -24.90 -1.48
CA ILE A 194 -5.86 -24.70 -0.76
C ILE A 194 -6.11 -23.68 0.34
N GLN A 195 -5.90 -24.10 1.58
CA GLN A 195 -6.01 -23.23 2.74
C GLN A 195 -4.67 -22.52 2.98
N THR A 196 -4.70 -21.20 3.12
CA THR A 196 -3.48 -20.43 3.41
C THR A 196 -3.18 -20.40 4.91
N ALA A 197 -2.07 -19.77 5.30
CA ALA A 197 -1.74 -19.56 6.71
C ALA A 197 -2.78 -18.71 7.47
N ASP A 198 -3.55 -17.87 6.76
CA ASP A 198 -4.72 -17.20 7.33
C ASP A 198 -5.95 -18.10 7.18
N PRO A 199 -6.58 -18.55 8.28
CA PRO A 199 -7.72 -19.47 8.22
C PRO A 199 -8.94 -18.88 7.50
N ASN A 200 -8.99 -17.55 7.32
CA ASN A 200 -10.06 -16.85 6.62
C ASN A 200 -9.82 -16.71 5.11
N ILE A 201 -8.64 -17.07 4.60
CA ILE A 201 -8.30 -16.97 3.18
C ILE A 201 -8.14 -18.38 2.60
N ARG A 202 -8.97 -18.70 1.59
CA ARG A 202 -8.94 -19.96 0.84
C ARG A 202 -8.81 -19.68 -0.65
N ILE A 203 -7.92 -20.40 -1.32
CA ILE A 203 -7.75 -20.33 -2.78
C ILE A 203 -8.52 -21.52 -3.36
N ILE A 204 -9.50 -21.24 -4.22
CA ILE A 204 -10.33 -22.26 -4.88
C ILE A 204 -9.98 -22.24 -6.36
N TRP A 205 -9.47 -23.36 -6.87
CA TRP A 205 -9.30 -23.60 -8.30
C TRP A 205 -10.36 -24.57 -8.79
N LEU A 206 -11.06 -24.18 -9.86
CA LEU A 206 -12.04 -25.01 -10.55
C LEU A 206 -11.42 -25.45 -11.87
N THR A 207 -11.23 -26.76 -12.05
CA THR A 207 -10.70 -27.33 -13.30
C THR A 207 -11.75 -28.23 -13.94
N GLN A 208 -11.90 -28.13 -15.26
CA GLN A 208 -12.77 -29.03 -16.02
C GLN A 208 -12.08 -30.38 -16.12
N ASN A 209 -12.70 -31.45 -15.62
CA ASN A 209 -12.16 -32.79 -15.75
C ASN A 209 -12.46 -33.34 -17.16
N THR A 210 -11.60 -33.02 -18.12
CA THR A 210 -11.74 -33.46 -19.51
C THR A 210 -11.37 -34.94 -19.74
N GLN A 211 -10.81 -35.63 -18.74
CA GLN A 211 -10.30 -37.00 -18.92
C GLN A 211 -11.38 -38.06 -19.14
N ARG A 212 -12.66 -37.77 -18.87
CA ARG A 212 -13.73 -38.77 -19.06
C ARG A 212 -14.33 -38.81 -20.47
N ALA A 213 -14.07 -37.81 -21.31
CA ALA A 213 -14.65 -37.73 -22.66
C ALA A 213 -13.82 -38.46 -23.74
N ALA A 214 -12.57 -38.86 -23.45
CA ALA A 214 -11.67 -39.44 -24.45
C ALA A 214 -11.59 -40.98 -24.41
N ALA A 215 -12.34 -41.65 -23.53
CA ALA A 215 -12.21 -43.08 -23.27
C ALA A 215 -13.32 -43.96 -23.89
N GLU A 216 -14.11 -43.44 -24.83
CA GLU A 216 -15.07 -44.27 -25.59
C GLU A 216 -14.48 -44.59 -26.98
N PRO A 217 -13.77 -45.73 -27.14
CA PRO A 217 -13.33 -46.17 -28.46
C PRO A 217 -14.57 -46.56 -29.27
N LEU A 218 -14.75 -45.89 -30.41
CA LEU A 218 -15.63 -46.32 -31.50
C LEU A 218 -15.25 -47.75 -31.91
N THR A 219 -15.89 -48.77 -31.32
CA THR A 219 -15.88 -50.13 -31.86
C THR A 219 -16.86 -50.19 -33.02
N ARG A 220 -16.32 -50.40 -34.22
CA ARG A 220 -17.05 -50.69 -35.45
C ARG A 220 -16.72 -52.09 -35.92
#